data_AF-X1F0K4-F1
#
_entry.id   AF-X1F0K4-F1
#
_cell.length_a   1.000
_cell.length_b   1.000
_cell.length_c   1.000
_cell.angle_alpha   90.00
_cell.angle_beta   90.00
_cell.angle_gamma   90.00
#
_symmetry.space_group_name_H-M   'P 1'
#
loop_
_entity.id
_entity.type
_entity.pdbx_description
1 polymer ?
#
loop_
_entity_poly.entity_id
_entity_poly.type
_entity_poly.pdbx_seq_one_letter_code
_entity_poly.pdbx_strand_id
1 'polypeptide(L)'
;MRVYNSVSGGTCSTAMALTNPKFPSVIVNTGGNLEEAWSNIYKLQKKRISIIVLSSFIQGYPTYYDYIMKALDLFCGLGGWSDGLAMEGFEVLGVEINQEIADLYKHPVICEDVRNLDPKDFTGYDLIVGSPPCRDFSQTTTFGKYYWKIPPDPEGKGMELVNAFLRFVEEAAPRYWCLENVPGLKKYLDMKPRIESRLGKTMKRCFWGNFPSFFIIRDMKTVRIKADIQGPYRKWQRAIIPLPIARGLGKAVSESEFDTK
;
A
#
# COMPACT_ATOMS: atom_id res chain seq x y z
N MET A 1 6.83 18.81 12.12
CA MET A 1 7.79 19.32 11.10
C MET A 1 8.51 20.51 11.73
N ARG A 2 9.80 20.39 12.06
CA ARG A 2 10.63 21.54 12.43
C ARG A 2 11.50 21.86 11.24
N VAL A 3 11.29 23.03 10.66
CA VAL A 3 12.12 23.59 9.59
C VAL A 3 13.24 24.36 10.26
N TYR A 4 14.48 23.91 10.09
CA TYR A 4 15.65 24.71 10.46
C TYR A 4 16.15 25.43 9.21
N ASN A 5 15.91 26.73 9.12
CA ASN A 5 16.55 27.58 8.13
C ASN A 5 17.93 27.97 8.66
N SER A 6 19.00 27.56 7.99
CA SER A 6 20.30 28.20 8.20
C SER A 6 20.35 29.49 7.36
N VAL A 7 20.49 30.62 8.04
CA VAL A 7 20.65 31.93 7.41
C VAL A 7 22.10 32.08 6.95
N SER A 8 22.33 32.21 5.66
CA SER A 8 23.49 32.94 5.10
C SER A 8 23.07 33.53 3.76
N GLY A 9 23.21 34.85 3.62
CA GLY A 9 22.73 35.61 2.47
C GLY A 9 23.40 35.23 1.16
N GLY A 10 22.64 35.41 0.07
CA GLY A 10 23.07 35.20 -1.32
C GLY A 10 22.50 33.92 -1.94
N THR A 11 21.59 34.09 -2.90
CA THR A 11 21.07 33.07 -3.84
C THR A 11 20.79 31.67 -3.25
N CYS A 12 19.59 31.52 -2.66
CA CYS A 12 18.82 30.28 -2.46
C CYS A 12 19.60 28.94 -2.36
N SER A 13 20.60 28.86 -1.47
CA SER A 13 21.34 27.64 -1.13
C SER A 13 20.93 27.08 0.25
N THR A 14 19.65 27.23 0.61
CA THR A 14 19.15 26.79 1.91
C THR A 14 19.02 25.27 1.94
N ALA A 15 20.01 24.59 2.52
CA ALA A 15 19.89 23.21 2.98
C ALA A 15 18.77 23.14 4.02
N MET A 16 17.54 22.91 3.58
CA MET A 16 16.38 22.87 4.44
C MET A 16 16.35 21.53 5.18
N ALA A 17 16.96 21.48 6.36
CA ALA A 17 17.01 20.29 7.21
C ALA A 17 15.60 19.94 7.71
N LEU A 18 14.90 19.10 6.95
CA LEU A 18 13.67 18.47 7.43
C LEU A 18 14.06 17.30 8.31
N THR A 19 13.77 17.43 9.61
CA THR A 19 13.83 16.31 10.54
C THR A 19 12.51 15.57 10.47
N ASN A 20 12.54 14.32 10.01
CA ASN A 20 11.39 13.44 10.14
C ASN A 20 11.45 12.83 11.55
N PRO A 21 10.44 13.00 12.42
CA PRO A 21 10.48 12.43 13.76
C PRO A 21 10.58 10.89 13.77
N LYS A 22 10.27 10.21 12.65
CA LYS A 22 10.53 8.77 12.47
C LYS A 22 11.96 8.45 11.99
N PHE A 23 12.69 9.41 11.41
CA PHE A 23 14.03 9.23 10.84
C PHE A 23 14.97 10.36 11.29
N PRO A 24 16.03 10.09 12.08
CA PRO A 24 17.03 11.10 12.45
C PRO A 24 17.95 11.42 11.25
N SER A 25 17.36 11.92 10.17
CA SER A 25 18.03 12.28 8.92
C SER A 25 17.86 13.78 8.66
N VAL A 26 18.88 14.37 8.04
CA VAL A 26 18.82 15.75 7.52
C VAL A 26 18.51 15.66 6.04
N ILE A 27 17.31 16.07 5.64
CA ILE A 27 17.00 16.25 4.22
C ILE A 27 17.68 17.53 3.74
N VAL A 28 18.38 17.50 2.61
CA VAL A 28 19.07 18.65 2.04
C VAL A 28 18.53 18.91 0.64
N ASN A 29 17.93 20.09 0.44
CA ASN A 29 17.70 20.60 -0.90
C ASN A 29 19.00 21.22 -1.41
N THR A 30 19.56 20.67 -2.49
CA THR A 30 20.81 21.19 -3.09
C THR A 30 20.54 22.29 -4.12
N GLY A 31 19.28 22.60 -4.44
CA GLY A 31 18.89 23.73 -5.29
C GLY A 31 19.33 23.62 -6.76
N GLY A 32 19.90 22.48 -7.17
CA GLY A 32 20.51 22.36 -8.49
C GLY A 32 21.82 23.13 -8.56
N ASN A 33 22.91 22.39 -8.31
CA ASN A 33 24.30 22.81 -8.39
C ASN A 33 24.82 23.64 -7.20
N LEU A 34 25.94 23.18 -6.62
CA LEU A 34 26.97 23.94 -5.89
C LEU A 34 27.92 22.89 -5.26
N GLU A 35 29.17 22.82 -5.70
CA GLU A 35 30.23 22.01 -5.05
C GLU A 35 30.29 22.26 -3.52
N GLU A 36 29.93 23.46 -3.07
CA GLU A 36 29.79 23.82 -1.66
C GLU A 36 28.71 23.03 -0.91
N ALA A 37 27.56 22.77 -1.54
CA ALA A 37 26.50 21.96 -0.92
C ALA A 37 27.00 20.54 -0.66
N TRP A 38 27.73 19.96 -1.62
CA TRP A 38 28.34 18.63 -1.49
C TRP A 38 29.46 18.60 -0.46
N SER A 39 30.33 19.62 -0.41
CA SER A 39 31.36 19.75 0.63
C SER A 39 30.76 19.78 2.05
N ASN A 40 29.63 20.48 2.23
CA ASN A 40 28.91 20.52 3.51
C ASN A 40 28.24 19.19 3.85
N ILE A 41 27.64 18.51 2.86
CA ILE A 41 27.09 17.15 2.99
C ILE A 41 28.19 16.18 3.46
N TYR A 42 29.37 16.18 2.84
CA TYR A 42 30.49 15.33 3.24
C TYR A 42 30.98 15.62 4.67
N LYS A 43 31.03 16.89 5.08
CA LYS A 43 31.40 17.28 6.46
C LYS A 43 30.38 16.77 7.48
N LEU A 44 29.09 16.81 7.16
CA LEU A 44 28.01 16.33 8.02
C LEU A 44 27.98 14.79 8.08
N GLN A 45 28.26 14.07 6.99
CA GLN A 45 28.38 12.61 6.98
C GLN A 45 29.49 12.10 7.90
N LYS A 46 30.64 12.81 7.96
CA LYS A 46 31.72 12.50 8.92
C LYS A 46 31.28 12.56 10.38
N LYS A 47 30.17 13.23 10.68
CA LYS A 47 29.55 13.29 12.01
C LYS A 47 28.53 12.17 12.27
N ARG A 48 28.44 11.16 11.39
CA ARG A 48 27.45 10.06 11.45
C ARG A 48 25.99 10.53 11.43
N ILE A 49 25.74 11.64 10.75
CA ILE A 49 24.37 12.11 10.50
C ILE A 49 23.93 11.55 9.15
N SER A 50 22.79 10.87 9.10
CA SER A 50 22.20 10.41 7.84
C SER A 50 21.69 11.61 7.04
N ILE A 51 22.11 11.73 5.79
CA ILE A 51 21.75 12.87 4.92
C ILE A 51 21.07 12.33 3.67
N ILE A 52 19.88 12.86 3.40
CA ILE A 52 19.08 12.52 2.22
C ILE A 52 19.00 13.78 1.36
N VAL A 53 19.46 13.74 0.12
CA VAL A 53 19.34 14.90 -0.78
C VAL A 53 18.00 14.84 -1.51
N LEU A 54 17.29 15.96 -1.71
CA LEU A 54 16.01 15.92 -2.42
C LEU A 54 16.14 15.46 -3.87
N SER A 55 17.22 15.87 -4.55
CA SER A 55 17.57 15.45 -5.89
C SER A 55 19.09 15.46 -6.08
N SER A 56 19.59 14.60 -6.95
CA SER A 56 21.02 14.50 -7.26
C SER A 56 21.21 14.24 -8.76
N PHE A 57 22.14 14.98 -9.37
CA PHE A 57 22.65 14.69 -10.71
C PHE A 57 23.82 13.69 -10.68
N ILE A 58 24.32 13.38 -9.48
CA ILE A 58 25.38 12.38 -9.29
C ILE A 58 24.72 11.00 -9.30
N GLN A 59 25.06 10.22 -10.32
CA GLN A 59 24.59 8.85 -10.48
C GLN A 59 25.02 7.98 -9.28
N GLY A 60 24.07 7.22 -8.73
CA GLY A 60 24.30 6.36 -7.57
C GLY A 60 24.22 7.06 -6.21
N TYR A 61 23.95 8.37 -6.15
CA TYR A 61 23.72 9.05 -4.88
C TYR A 61 22.24 8.97 -4.48
N PRO A 62 21.89 8.40 -3.31
CA PRO A 62 20.50 8.23 -2.92
C PRO A 62 19.82 9.58 -2.64
N THR A 63 18.69 9.78 -3.28
CA THR A 63 17.81 10.93 -3.16
C THR A 63 16.62 10.62 -2.26
N TYR A 64 15.88 11.63 -1.81
CA TYR A 64 14.65 11.47 -1.05
C TYR A 64 13.65 10.58 -1.77
N TYR A 65 13.57 10.69 -3.10
CA TYR A 65 12.70 9.86 -3.93
C TYR A 65 13.11 8.38 -3.93
N ASP A 66 14.40 8.06 -3.73
CA ASP A 66 14.86 6.68 -3.56
C ASP A 66 14.45 6.05 -2.21
N TYR A 67 13.89 6.86 -1.30
CA TYR A 67 13.33 6.41 -0.02
C TYR A 67 11.80 6.45 0.01
N ILE A 68 11.12 6.94 -1.04
CA ILE A 68 9.67 6.88 -1.13
C ILE A 68 9.28 5.50 -1.64
N MET A 69 8.57 4.74 -0.81
CA MET A 69 8.10 3.42 -1.18
C MET A 69 6.88 3.52 -2.10
N LYS A 70 6.81 2.64 -3.09
CA LYS A 70 5.70 2.54 -4.04
C LYS A 70 4.80 1.37 -3.72
N ALA A 71 3.49 1.61 -3.72
CA ALA A 71 2.49 0.59 -3.51
C ALA A 71 1.46 0.51 -4.66
N LEU A 72 1.17 -0.70 -5.09
CA LEU A 72 0.11 -1.00 -6.06
C LEU A 72 -1.07 -1.65 -5.33
N ASP A 73 -2.25 -1.03 -5.40
CA ASP A 73 -3.50 -1.55 -4.83
C ASP A 73 -4.36 -2.14 -5.95
N LEU A 74 -4.29 -3.46 -6.12
CA LEU A 74 -5.09 -4.20 -7.10
C LEU A 74 -6.49 -4.43 -6.55
N PHE A 75 -7.53 -4.19 -7.37
CA PHE A 75 -8.92 -4.22 -6.94
C PHE A 75 -9.22 -3.16 -5.87
N CYS A 76 -8.72 -1.94 -6.07
CA CYS A 76 -8.63 -0.93 -5.01
C CYS A 76 -9.98 -0.45 -4.47
N GLY A 77 -11.06 -0.56 -5.25
CA GLY A 77 -12.38 -0.06 -4.87
C GLY A 77 -12.30 1.41 -4.47
N LEU A 78 -12.75 1.72 -3.25
CA LEU A 78 -12.72 3.09 -2.70
C LEU A 78 -11.41 3.43 -1.94
N GLY A 79 -10.35 2.63 -2.09
CA GLY A 79 -9.01 2.95 -1.57
C GLY A 79 -8.76 2.66 -0.11
N GLY A 80 -9.30 1.56 0.41
CA GLY A 80 -9.06 1.16 1.81
C GLY A 80 -7.59 0.89 2.12
N TRP A 81 -6.86 0.19 1.23
CA TRP A 81 -5.42 0.03 1.38
C TRP A 81 -4.69 1.34 1.10
N SER A 82 -4.97 1.96 -0.04
CA SER A 82 -4.29 3.17 -0.49
C SER A 82 -4.38 4.34 0.48
N ASP A 83 -5.54 4.61 1.09
CA ASP A 83 -5.67 5.67 2.10
C ASP A 83 -4.72 5.43 3.28
N GLY A 84 -4.59 4.18 3.75
CA GLY A 84 -3.68 3.86 4.85
C GLY A 84 -2.21 3.87 4.47
N LEU A 85 -1.87 3.36 3.28
CA LEU A 85 -0.49 3.32 2.79
C LEU A 85 0.02 4.73 2.48
N ALA A 86 -0.78 5.58 1.83
CA ALA A 86 -0.45 6.98 1.60
C ALA A 86 -0.21 7.75 2.91
N MET A 87 -1.00 7.47 3.96
CA MET A 87 -0.78 8.05 5.30
C MET A 87 0.53 7.61 5.96
N GLU A 88 1.11 6.48 5.55
CA GLU A 88 2.43 6.02 6.01
C GLU A 88 3.57 6.45 5.06
N GLY A 89 3.27 7.21 4.01
CA GLY A 89 4.26 7.83 3.12
C GLY A 89 4.51 7.09 1.81
N PHE A 90 3.65 6.12 1.44
CA PHE A 90 3.76 5.44 0.16
C PHE A 90 3.20 6.28 -0.99
N GLU A 91 3.84 6.22 -2.14
CA GLU A 91 3.22 6.57 -3.41
C GLU A 91 2.33 5.42 -3.88
N VAL A 92 1.02 5.66 -3.98
CA VAL A 92 0.04 4.62 -4.26
C VAL A 92 -0.53 4.75 -5.67
N LEU A 93 -0.67 3.61 -6.36
CA LEU A 93 -1.42 3.49 -7.61
C LEU A 93 -2.52 2.44 -7.42
N GLY A 94 -3.76 2.78 -7.75
CA GLY A 94 -4.88 1.83 -7.74
C GLY A 94 -5.16 1.21 -9.10
N VAL A 95 -5.74 0.01 -9.11
CA VAL A 95 -6.40 -0.59 -10.29
C VAL A 95 -7.84 -0.94 -9.93
N GLU A 96 -8.80 -0.36 -10.65
CA GLU A 96 -10.23 -0.59 -10.46
C GLU A 96 -10.93 -0.75 -11.81
N ILE A 97 -11.79 -1.75 -11.95
CA ILE A 97 -12.47 -2.04 -13.22
C ILE A 97 -13.69 -1.14 -13.44
N ASN A 98 -14.32 -0.64 -12.37
CA ASN A 98 -15.53 0.15 -12.47
C ASN A 98 -15.21 1.66 -12.54
N GLN A 99 -15.54 2.28 -13.67
CA GLN A 99 -15.29 3.71 -13.91
C GLN A 99 -15.90 4.62 -12.84
N GLU A 100 -17.15 4.40 -12.43
CA GLU A 100 -17.78 5.25 -11.40
C GLU A 100 -17.05 5.18 -10.05
N ILE A 101 -16.42 4.04 -9.75
CA ILE A 101 -15.67 3.85 -8.52
C ILE A 101 -14.26 4.42 -8.65
N ALA A 102 -13.63 4.26 -9.81
CA ALA A 102 -12.37 4.91 -10.13
C ALA A 102 -12.48 6.44 -10.05
N ASP A 103 -13.59 7.02 -10.50
CA ASP A 103 -13.85 8.46 -10.41
C ASP A 103 -14.00 8.96 -8.96
N LEU A 104 -14.40 8.07 -8.03
CA LEU A 104 -14.51 8.35 -6.59
C LEU A 104 -13.22 8.05 -5.81
N TYR A 105 -12.21 7.50 -6.47
CA TYR A 105 -10.95 7.13 -5.85
C TYR A 105 -10.05 8.36 -5.68
N LYS A 106 -9.36 8.46 -4.53
CA LYS A 106 -8.64 9.69 -4.14
C LYS A 106 -7.19 9.78 -4.63
N HIS A 107 -6.67 8.67 -5.16
CA HIS A 107 -5.27 8.55 -5.57
C HIS A 107 -5.20 8.31 -7.09
N PRO A 108 -4.02 8.30 -7.72
CA PRO A 108 -3.89 7.86 -9.09
C PRO A 108 -4.49 6.45 -9.28
N VAL A 109 -5.26 6.26 -10.34
CA VAL A 109 -5.94 4.98 -10.64
C VAL A 109 -5.88 4.67 -12.12
N ILE A 110 -5.64 3.40 -12.44
CA ILE A 110 -5.87 2.83 -13.75
C ILE A 110 -7.27 2.21 -13.74
N CYS A 111 -8.16 2.73 -14.58
CA CYS A 111 -9.49 2.17 -14.74
C CYS A 111 -9.47 1.04 -15.79
N GLU A 112 -9.13 -0.17 -15.38
CA GLU A 112 -9.00 -1.35 -16.26
C GLU A 112 -9.23 -2.64 -15.45
N ASP A 113 -9.58 -3.72 -16.14
CA ASP A 113 -9.53 -5.05 -15.58
C ASP A 113 -8.07 -5.49 -15.39
N VAL A 114 -7.70 -5.83 -14.16
CA VAL A 114 -6.34 -6.31 -13.83
C VAL A 114 -5.88 -7.50 -14.69
N ARG A 115 -6.82 -8.29 -15.23
CA ARG A 115 -6.51 -9.43 -16.13
C ARG A 115 -5.93 -8.96 -17.47
N ASN A 116 -6.30 -7.77 -17.92
CA ASN A 116 -5.87 -7.19 -19.19
C ASN A 116 -4.51 -6.47 -19.12
N LEU A 117 -4.01 -6.22 -17.92
CA LEU A 117 -2.74 -5.54 -17.69
C LEU A 117 -1.57 -6.53 -17.73
N ASP A 118 -0.43 -6.11 -18.29
CA ASP A 118 0.84 -6.85 -18.21
C ASP A 118 1.54 -6.50 -16.89
N PRO A 119 1.73 -7.45 -15.96
CA PRO A 119 2.43 -7.19 -14.71
C PRO A 119 3.85 -6.62 -14.86
N LYS A 120 4.52 -6.85 -15.99
CA LYS A 120 5.89 -6.38 -16.21
C LYS A 120 5.99 -4.86 -16.28
N ASP A 121 4.90 -4.20 -16.65
CA ASP A 121 4.77 -2.74 -16.62
C ASP A 121 4.73 -2.18 -15.18
N PHE A 122 4.58 -3.05 -14.19
CA PHE A 122 4.48 -2.72 -12.77
C PHE A 122 5.67 -3.26 -11.96
N THR A 123 6.81 -3.49 -12.61
CA THR A 123 8.07 -3.80 -11.92
C THR A 123 8.57 -2.59 -11.11
N GLY A 124 9.26 -2.85 -9.99
CA GLY A 124 9.83 -1.80 -9.13
C GLY A 124 8.88 -1.23 -8.06
N TYR A 125 7.70 -1.82 -7.87
CA TYR A 125 6.86 -1.54 -6.70
C TYR A 125 7.39 -2.29 -5.46
N ASP A 126 7.46 -1.60 -4.33
CA ASP A 126 7.91 -2.20 -3.07
C ASP A 126 6.83 -3.08 -2.43
N LEU A 127 5.56 -2.71 -2.62
CA LEU A 127 4.43 -3.40 -2.04
C LEU A 127 3.29 -3.57 -3.06
N ILE A 128 2.83 -4.80 -3.29
CA ILE A 128 1.56 -5.06 -4.00
C ILE A 128 0.52 -5.56 -3.01
N VAL A 129 -0.55 -4.80 -2.82
CA VAL A 129 -1.72 -5.23 -2.04
C VAL A 129 -2.88 -5.52 -2.98
N GLY A 130 -3.79 -6.39 -2.55
CA GLY A 130 -5.00 -6.62 -3.33
C GLY A 130 -6.09 -7.30 -2.55
N SER A 131 -7.34 -6.98 -2.91
CA SER A 131 -8.54 -7.54 -2.27
C SER A 131 -9.53 -8.05 -3.33
N PRO A 132 -9.20 -9.14 -4.06
CA PRO A 132 -10.06 -9.67 -5.11
C PRO A 132 -11.47 -9.96 -4.58
N PRO A 133 -12.53 -9.75 -5.39
CA PRO A 133 -13.91 -9.98 -5.00
C PRO A 133 -14.15 -11.31 -4.27
N CYS A 134 -14.41 -11.25 -2.96
CA CYS A 134 -14.49 -12.43 -2.08
C CYS A 134 -15.80 -13.24 -2.18
N ARG A 135 -16.70 -12.87 -3.10
CA ARG A 135 -18.06 -13.39 -3.17
C ARG A 135 -18.06 -14.92 -3.25
N ASP A 136 -17.28 -15.49 -4.14
CA ASP A 136 -17.31 -16.92 -4.44
C ASP A 136 -16.75 -17.79 -3.30
N PHE A 137 -16.01 -17.18 -2.37
CA PHE A 137 -15.38 -17.85 -1.22
C PHE A 137 -16.13 -17.63 0.12
N SER A 138 -17.17 -16.79 0.15
CA SER A 138 -17.85 -16.41 1.40
C SER A 138 -18.84 -17.46 1.91
N GLN A 139 -18.90 -17.73 3.22
CA GLN A 139 -19.87 -18.68 3.81
C GLN A 139 -21.35 -18.28 3.59
N THR A 140 -21.62 -17.00 3.33
CA THR A 140 -22.97 -16.53 2.96
C THR A 140 -23.45 -17.14 1.64
N THR A 141 -22.54 -17.66 0.80
CA THR A 141 -22.89 -18.41 -0.41
C THR A 141 -23.28 -19.87 -0.11
N THR A 142 -22.75 -20.47 0.97
CA THR A 142 -23.09 -21.84 1.39
C THR A 142 -24.51 -21.95 1.97
N PHE A 143 -24.96 -20.98 2.74
CA PHE A 143 -26.33 -20.94 3.28
C PHE A 143 -27.35 -20.26 2.34
N GLY A 144 -26.85 -19.61 1.28
CA GLY A 144 -27.64 -18.74 0.42
C GLY A 144 -27.56 -19.03 -1.06
N LYS A 145 -27.33 -20.28 -1.46
CA LYS A 145 -27.40 -20.70 -2.88
C LYS A 145 -28.72 -20.28 -3.57
N TYR A 146 -29.78 -20.07 -2.80
CA TYR A 146 -31.09 -19.58 -3.26
C TYR A 146 -31.26 -18.05 -3.22
N TYR A 147 -30.34 -17.30 -2.59
CA TYR A 147 -30.41 -15.84 -2.46
C TYR A 147 -29.59 -15.08 -3.52
N TRP A 148 -28.75 -15.78 -4.29
CA TRP A 148 -27.95 -15.17 -5.35
C TRP A 148 -28.52 -15.48 -6.72
N LYS A 149 -28.73 -14.44 -7.54
CA LYS A 149 -29.20 -14.58 -8.93
C LYS A 149 -28.26 -15.45 -9.79
N ILE A 150 -26.97 -15.43 -9.46
CA ILE A 150 -25.93 -16.23 -10.11
C ILE A 150 -25.30 -17.09 -9.00
N PRO A 151 -25.11 -18.40 -9.19
CA PRO A 151 -24.39 -19.24 -8.23
C PRO A 151 -22.95 -18.76 -8.01
N PRO A 152 -22.35 -19.00 -6.83
CA PRO A 152 -20.92 -18.80 -6.63
C PRO A 152 -20.11 -19.76 -7.52
N ASP A 153 -19.00 -19.28 -8.06
CA ASP A 153 -18.07 -20.06 -8.87
C ASP A 153 -16.63 -19.87 -8.38
N PRO A 154 -16.24 -20.54 -7.28
CA PRO A 154 -14.94 -20.35 -6.67
C PRO A 154 -13.80 -20.85 -7.55
N GLU A 155 -13.97 -21.96 -8.25
CA GLU A 155 -12.92 -22.58 -9.09
C GLU A 155 -12.76 -21.88 -10.45
N GLY A 156 -13.83 -21.32 -11.01
CA GLY A 156 -13.76 -20.47 -12.20
C GLY A 156 -13.49 -19.02 -11.82
N LYS A 157 -14.54 -18.18 -11.85
CA LYS A 157 -14.39 -16.72 -11.72
C LYS A 157 -13.66 -16.27 -10.45
N GLY A 158 -13.90 -16.93 -9.31
CA GLY A 158 -13.26 -16.59 -8.05
C GLY A 158 -11.75 -16.73 -8.13
N MET A 159 -11.28 -17.93 -8.51
CA MET A 159 -9.86 -18.22 -8.63
C MET A 159 -9.21 -17.50 -9.81
N GLU A 160 -9.93 -17.20 -10.89
CA GLU A 160 -9.40 -16.39 -12.00
C GLU A 160 -8.89 -15.03 -11.50
N LEU A 161 -9.67 -14.34 -10.64
CA LEU A 161 -9.28 -13.03 -10.10
C LEU A 161 -8.16 -13.13 -9.06
N VAL A 162 -8.14 -14.22 -8.27
CA VAL A 162 -7.04 -14.49 -7.33
C VAL A 162 -5.75 -14.81 -8.10
N ASN A 163 -5.82 -15.59 -9.16
CA ASN A 163 -4.68 -15.91 -10.02
C ASN A 163 -4.18 -14.69 -10.77
N ALA A 164 -5.07 -13.75 -11.16
CA ALA A 164 -4.64 -12.47 -11.72
C ALA A 164 -3.79 -11.67 -10.72
N PHE A 165 -4.15 -11.64 -9.44
CA PHE A 165 -3.31 -11.06 -8.40
C PHE A 165 -1.98 -11.80 -8.24
N LEU A 166 -2.00 -13.13 -8.18
CA LEU A 166 -0.79 -13.94 -8.00
C LEU A 166 0.17 -13.82 -9.20
N ARG A 167 -0.36 -13.64 -10.41
CA ARG A 167 0.41 -13.33 -11.62
C ARG A 167 1.18 -12.02 -11.46
N PHE A 168 0.57 -10.99 -10.87
CA PHE A 168 1.28 -9.75 -10.54
C PHE A 168 2.39 -9.97 -9.54
N VAL A 169 2.16 -10.78 -8.51
CA VAL A 169 3.20 -11.13 -7.54
C VAL A 169 4.37 -11.86 -8.19
N GLU A 170 4.11 -12.81 -9.09
CA GLU A 170 5.13 -13.61 -9.75
C GLU A 170 5.94 -12.79 -10.77
N GLU A 171 5.26 -12.03 -11.63
CA GLU A 171 5.90 -11.37 -12.78
C GLU A 171 6.40 -9.96 -12.46
N ALA A 172 5.71 -9.18 -11.62
CA ALA A 172 6.17 -7.86 -11.18
C ALA A 172 7.19 -7.96 -10.03
N ALA A 173 7.24 -9.12 -9.36
CA ALA A 173 8.21 -9.48 -8.31
C ALA A 173 8.42 -8.38 -7.25
N PRO A 174 7.36 -7.88 -6.57
CA PRO A 174 7.52 -6.84 -5.57
C PRO A 174 8.25 -7.36 -4.34
N ARG A 175 8.87 -6.45 -3.58
CA ARG A 175 9.57 -6.83 -2.34
C ARG A 175 8.61 -7.45 -1.32
N TYR A 176 7.43 -6.87 -1.17
CA TYR A 176 6.36 -7.38 -0.33
C TYR A 176 5.05 -7.47 -1.11
N TRP A 177 4.18 -8.38 -0.72
CA TRP A 177 2.81 -8.42 -1.22
C TRP A 177 1.83 -8.88 -0.15
N CYS A 178 0.59 -8.43 -0.22
CA CYS A 178 -0.48 -8.78 0.70
C CYS A 178 -1.81 -9.00 -0.02
N LEU A 179 -2.25 -10.25 -0.09
CA LEU A 179 -3.57 -10.64 -0.57
C LEU A 179 -4.55 -10.72 0.59
N GLU A 180 -5.60 -9.89 0.57
CA GLU A 180 -6.73 -9.97 1.49
C GLU A 180 -7.86 -10.80 0.90
N ASN A 181 -8.39 -11.74 1.68
CA ASN A 181 -9.66 -12.37 1.35
C ASN A 181 -10.36 -12.97 2.58
N VAL A 182 -11.51 -13.63 2.34
CA VAL A 182 -12.23 -14.38 3.37
C VAL A 182 -11.60 -15.76 3.62
N PRO A 183 -11.83 -16.38 4.81
CA PRO A 183 -11.25 -17.68 5.14
C PRO A 183 -11.59 -18.83 4.19
N GLY A 184 -12.65 -18.72 3.38
CA GLY A 184 -13.03 -19.75 2.42
C GLY A 184 -12.02 -19.95 1.28
N LEU A 185 -11.22 -18.93 0.97
CA LEU A 185 -10.17 -19.00 -0.06
C LEU A 185 -9.07 -20.02 0.31
N LYS A 186 -8.88 -20.33 1.61
CA LYS A 186 -7.90 -21.31 2.10
C LYS A 186 -8.01 -22.69 1.44
N LYS A 187 -9.17 -23.07 0.91
CA LYS A 187 -9.40 -24.37 0.27
C LYS A 187 -8.81 -24.45 -1.14
N TYR A 188 -8.51 -23.31 -1.75
CA TYR A 188 -8.13 -23.19 -3.15
C TYR A 188 -6.70 -22.68 -3.33
N LEU A 189 -5.98 -22.45 -2.23
CA LEU A 189 -4.58 -22.02 -2.23
C LEU A 189 -3.73 -23.05 -1.50
N ASP A 190 -2.59 -23.41 -2.09
CA ASP A 190 -1.58 -24.28 -1.48
C ASP A 190 -0.73 -23.58 -0.40
N MET A 191 -1.11 -22.36 -0.03
CA MET A 191 -0.45 -21.55 0.98
C MET A 191 -1.40 -21.17 2.13
N LYS A 192 -0.86 -21.14 3.34
CA LYS A 192 -1.58 -20.68 4.53
C LYS A 192 -1.52 -19.16 4.64
N PRO A 193 -2.58 -18.50 5.13
CA PRO A 193 -2.52 -17.07 5.40
C PRO A 193 -1.49 -16.79 6.50
N ARG A 194 -0.75 -15.71 6.35
CA ARG A 194 0.21 -15.23 7.35
C ARG A 194 -0.51 -14.64 8.56
N ILE A 195 -1.66 -13.99 8.33
CA ILE A 195 -2.53 -13.51 9.40
C ILE A 195 -3.98 -13.93 9.12
N GLU A 196 -4.66 -14.49 10.12
CA GLU A 196 -6.11 -14.66 10.15
C GLU A 196 -6.67 -13.89 11.34
N SER A 197 -7.56 -12.92 11.07
CA SER A 197 -8.11 -12.07 12.12
C SER A 197 -9.60 -11.82 11.95
N ARG A 198 -10.27 -11.62 13.08
CA ARG A 198 -11.66 -11.19 13.14
C ARG A 198 -11.69 -9.67 13.20
N LEU A 199 -12.19 -9.05 12.14
CA LEU A 199 -12.34 -7.59 12.02
C LEU A 199 -13.67 -7.10 12.61
N GLY A 200 -14.64 -7.99 12.82
CA GLY A 200 -15.89 -7.70 13.49
C GLY A 200 -16.67 -8.96 13.85
N LYS A 201 -17.86 -8.83 14.47
CA LYS A 201 -18.61 -9.98 15.00
C LYS A 201 -18.75 -11.12 13.98
N THR A 202 -19.03 -10.79 12.71
CA THR A 202 -19.19 -11.74 11.60
C THR A 202 -18.10 -11.64 10.53
N MET A 203 -17.18 -10.66 10.63
CA MET A 203 -16.15 -10.43 9.62
C MET A 203 -14.84 -11.09 10.04
N LYS A 204 -14.51 -12.20 9.39
CA LYS A 204 -13.15 -12.77 9.41
C LYS A 204 -12.45 -12.47 8.10
N ARG A 205 -11.16 -12.19 8.19
CA ARG A 205 -10.26 -11.95 7.05
C ARG A 205 -8.94 -12.66 7.24
N CYS A 206 -8.40 -13.06 6.11
CA CYS A 206 -7.13 -13.73 5.96
C CYS A 206 -6.25 -12.87 5.06
N PHE A 207 -4.98 -12.80 5.41
CA PHE A 207 -3.95 -12.04 4.71
C PHE A 207 -2.84 -13.01 4.34
N TRP A 208 -2.65 -13.26 3.05
CA TRP A 208 -1.55 -14.06 2.51
C TRP A 208 -0.47 -13.12 1.98
N GLY A 209 0.79 -13.51 2.08
CA GLY A 209 1.87 -12.66 1.61
C GLY A 209 3.21 -12.86 2.29
N ASN A 210 4.22 -12.23 1.70
CA ASN A 210 5.49 -11.94 2.36
C ASN A 210 5.43 -10.50 2.88
N PHE A 211 5.01 -10.30 4.14
CA PHE A 211 5.06 -8.97 4.76
C PHE A 211 5.51 -9.07 6.21
N PRO A 212 6.13 -8.02 6.76
CA PRO A 212 6.50 -7.98 8.17
C PRO A 212 5.27 -8.14 9.06
N SER A 213 5.43 -8.82 10.19
CA SER A 213 4.33 -9.01 11.12
C SER A 213 3.86 -7.67 11.69
N PHE A 214 2.55 -7.43 11.72
CA PHE A 214 1.96 -6.23 12.31
C PHE A 214 0.70 -6.56 13.09
N PHE A 215 0.35 -5.68 14.03
CA PHE A 215 -0.87 -5.86 14.83
C PHE A 215 -2.11 -5.43 14.06
N ILE A 216 -3.10 -6.33 13.97
CA ILE A 216 -4.43 -5.97 13.51
C ILE A 216 -5.22 -5.40 14.67
N ILE A 217 -5.41 -4.08 14.65
CA ILE A 217 -6.23 -3.37 15.63
C ILE A 217 -7.71 -3.64 15.32
N ARG A 218 -8.40 -4.25 16.28
CA ARG A 218 -9.86 -4.41 16.21
C ARG A 218 -10.53 -3.13 16.67
N ASP A 219 -11.03 -2.34 15.74
CA ASP A 219 -11.94 -1.26 16.07
C ASP A 219 -13.39 -1.74 15.95
N MET A 220 -14.07 -1.88 17.10
CA MET A 220 -15.47 -2.31 17.14
C MET A 220 -16.43 -1.22 16.62
N LYS A 221 -15.99 0.04 16.52
CA LYS A 221 -16.81 1.14 15.98
C LYS A 221 -16.96 1.03 14.46
N THR A 222 -15.86 0.73 13.74
CA THR A 222 -15.89 0.48 12.28
C THR A 222 -16.83 -0.66 11.87
N VAL A 223 -17.02 -1.68 12.73
CA VAL A 223 -17.96 -2.78 12.47
C VAL A 223 -19.42 -2.32 12.47
N ARG A 224 -19.80 -1.43 13.40
CA ARG A 224 -21.17 -0.88 13.47
C ARG A 224 -21.46 0.01 12.27
N ILE A 225 -20.51 0.87 11.90
CA ILE A 225 -20.61 1.75 10.73
C ILE A 225 -20.92 0.95 9.47
N LYS A 226 -20.28 -0.22 9.26
CA LYS A 226 -20.54 -1.07 8.08
C LYS A 226 -21.96 -1.65 8.00
N ALA A 227 -22.64 -1.85 9.14
CA ALA A 227 -24.01 -2.36 9.18
C ALA A 227 -25.03 -1.34 8.66
N ASP A 228 -24.76 -0.05 8.92
CA ASP A 228 -25.66 1.06 8.59
C ASP A 228 -25.49 1.56 7.14
N ILE A 229 -24.48 1.07 6.42
CA ILE A 229 -24.23 1.45 5.02
C ILE A 229 -25.38 0.98 4.12
N GLN A 230 -26.02 1.94 3.46
CA GLN A 230 -27.07 1.74 2.45
C GLN A 230 -26.70 2.47 1.15
N GLY A 231 -27.53 2.32 0.11
CA GLY A 231 -27.37 3.01 -1.16
C GLY A 231 -26.61 2.21 -2.24
N PRO A 232 -26.39 2.82 -3.41
CA PRO A 232 -25.86 2.14 -4.60
C PRO A 232 -24.42 1.65 -4.41
N TYR A 233 -23.59 2.41 -3.71
CA TYR A 233 -22.16 2.10 -3.49
C TYR A 233 -21.88 1.23 -2.27
N ARG A 234 -22.92 0.72 -1.60
CA ARG A 234 -22.78 -0.03 -0.34
C ARG A 234 -21.83 -1.23 -0.42
N LYS A 235 -21.70 -1.85 -1.60
CA LYS A 235 -20.82 -3.00 -1.82
C LYS A 235 -19.36 -2.60 -1.63
N TRP A 236 -18.91 -1.55 -2.31
CA TRP A 236 -17.55 -1.02 -2.19
C TRP A 236 -17.28 -0.43 -0.82
N GLN A 237 -18.22 0.35 -0.27
CA GLN A 237 -18.07 0.96 1.06
C GLN A 237 -17.92 -0.11 2.17
N ARG A 238 -18.65 -1.24 2.08
CA ARG A 238 -18.49 -2.37 3.01
C ARG A 238 -17.19 -3.14 2.77
N ALA A 239 -16.67 -3.13 1.56
CA ALA A 239 -15.42 -3.80 1.19
C ALA A 239 -14.16 -3.03 1.61
N ILE A 240 -14.26 -1.72 1.90
CA ILE A 240 -13.13 -0.89 2.36
C ILE A 240 -12.36 -1.59 3.49
N ILE A 241 -11.05 -1.76 3.27
CA ILE A 241 -10.11 -2.23 4.28
C ILE A 241 -10.05 -1.22 5.43
N PRO A 242 -10.21 -1.65 6.70
CA PRO A 242 -10.11 -0.74 7.83
C PRO A 242 -8.77 -0.01 7.85
N LEU A 243 -8.83 1.32 7.95
CA LEU A 243 -7.66 2.19 7.94
C LEU A 243 -6.54 1.76 8.91
N PRO A 244 -6.81 1.32 10.17
CA PRO A 244 -5.75 0.85 11.06
C PRO A 244 -4.96 -0.35 10.55
N ILE A 245 -5.59 -1.21 9.73
CA ILE A 245 -4.93 -2.39 9.14
C ILE A 245 -4.00 -1.95 8.02
N ALA A 246 -4.49 -1.11 7.11
CA ALA A 246 -3.70 -0.57 6.00
C ALA A 246 -2.47 0.21 6.52
N ARG A 247 -2.67 1.06 7.52
CA ARG A 247 -1.57 1.76 8.20
C ARG A 247 -0.63 0.83 8.95
N GLY A 248 -1.15 -0.21 9.60
CA GLY A 248 -0.35 -1.19 10.31
C GLY A 248 0.60 -1.95 9.38
N LEU A 249 0.09 -2.38 8.21
CA LEU A 249 0.90 -2.99 7.16
C LEU A 249 1.95 -2.01 6.64
N GLY A 250 1.53 -0.80 6.21
CA GLY A 250 2.43 0.21 5.67
C GLY A 250 3.56 0.56 6.63
N LYS A 251 3.24 0.78 7.90
CA LYS A 251 4.23 1.06 8.94
C LYS A 251 5.24 -0.08 9.10
N ALA A 252 4.76 -1.33 9.18
CA ALA A 252 5.65 -2.48 9.38
C ALA A 252 6.56 -2.74 8.17
N VAL A 253 6.03 -2.55 6.95
CA VAL A 253 6.80 -2.59 5.71
C VAL A 253 7.89 -1.51 5.72
N SER A 254 7.52 -0.24 5.96
CA SER A 254 8.50 0.85 6.01
C SER A 254 9.58 0.59 7.06
N GLU A 255 9.23 0.16 8.27
CA GLU A 255 10.21 -0.09 9.34
C GLU A 255 11.19 -1.23 9.01
N SER A 256 10.75 -2.27 8.28
CA SER A 256 11.60 -3.42 7.93
C SER A 256 12.65 -3.11 6.86
N GLU A 257 12.43 -2.08 6.04
CA GLU A 257 13.43 -1.58 5.11
C GLU A 257 14.64 -0.97 5.82
N PHE A 258 14.42 -0.36 6.99
CA PHE A 258 15.48 0.34 7.72
C PHE A 258 16.37 -0.60 8.52
N ASP A 259 15.85 -1.75 8.95
CA ASP A 259 16.67 -2.75 9.65
C ASP A 259 17.60 -3.53 8.69
N THR A 260 17.40 -3.42 7.37
CA THR A 260 18.16 -4.15 6.35
C THR A 260 19.18 -3.31 5.57
N LYS A 261 19.23 -1.99 5.76
CA LYS A 261 20.18 -1.06 5.12
C LYS A 261 21.13 -0.47 6.17
#